data_AF-A0A1B8CRF0-F1
#
_entry.id   AF-A0A1B8CRF0-F1
#
_cell.length_a   1.000
_cell.length_b   1.000
_cell.length_c   1.000
_cell.angle_alpha   90.00
_cell.angle_beta   90.00
_cell.angle_gamma   90.00
#
_symmetry.space_group_name_H-M   'P 1'
#
loop_
_entity.id
_entity.type
_entity.pdbx_description
1 polymer ?
#
loop_
_entity_poly.entity_id
_entity_poly.type
_entity_poly.pdbx_seq_one_letter_code
_entity_poly.pdbx_strand_id
1 'polypeptide(L)'
;MEEDRAEGNLGIAADLEENQEPVVQRQPKKRFVGRRAAAENAAKGAESGTSIETAVQVATPRRTPRQLNQVPPEILNDPSINAAIALLPPNYSFELHKTIHRIRTNGSTKVALQMPEGLLLFATTISDILTQFCPGIETVIMGDVTYGACCIDDYTARALGCDLLVHYAHSCLIPVDVTKIKTLYVFVDISIDTAHLLATITRNFAAGKTIAMVGTIQFNATLHGVRTPLEAAGFKVLIPQISPLSKGEILGCTSPKLDADGVDYILYLGDGRFHLESAMIHNPSIHAYRYDPYSRRLTRELYDHAEMHGLRRSAIHAAKSAKKWGLILGSLGRQGNPHTMSLIEKKLTERGIPYIYLLLSEIFPGKLAMMEEVECWVQVACPRLSIDWGYAFPRPLLTPYEALIVLGEKEDWKGNGDVYPMDYYGKEGLGRVKEAAVVTAA
;
A
#
# COMPACT_ATOMS: atom_id res chain seq x y z
N MET A 1 -9.70 -18.51 9.79
CA MET A 1 -9.46 -17.72 8.55
C MET A 1 -10.10 -18.39 7.34
N GLU A 2 -10.08 -19.72 7.24
CA GLU A 2 -10.81 -20.46 6.17
C GLU A 2 -12.28 -20.70 6.51
N GLU A 3 -12.63 -20.94 7.78
CA GLU A 3 -14.01 -21.24 8.19
C GLU A 3 -14.98 -20.05 7.98
N ASP A 4 -14.57 -18.81 8.28
CA ASP A 4 -15.40 -17.61 8.03
C ASP A 4 -15.62 -17.31 6.53
N ARG A 5 -14.76 -17.83 5.64
CA ARG A 5 -14.91 -17.66 4.18
C ARG A 5 -15.91 -18.64 3.57
N ALA A 6 -16.15 -19.77 4.24
CA ALA A 6 -17.07 -20.80 3.75
C ALA A 6 -18.55 -20.41 3.97
N GLU A 7 -18.86 -19.64 5.01
CA GLU A 7 -20.25 -19.30 5.37
C GLU A 7 -20.90 -18.21 4.48
N GLY A 8 -20.11 -17.46 3.71
CA GLY A 8 -20.61 -16.36 2.86
C GLY A 8 -21.09 -16.76 1.46
N ASN A 9 -20.97 -18.04 1.07
CA ASN A 9 -21.15 -18.48 -0.31
C ASN A 9 -22.48 -19.23 -0.52
N LEU A 10 -23.60 -18.58 -0.24
CA LEU A 10 -24.92 -19.02 -0.65
C LEU A 10 -25.58 -17.91 -1.48
N GLY A 11 -25.63 -18.15 -2.79
CA GLY A 11 -26.13 -17.21 -3.79
C GLY A 11 -27.64 -16.94 -3.65
N ILE A 12 -28.03 -15.72 -4.00
CA ILE A 12 -29.41 -15.37 -4.28
C ILE A 12 -29.42 -14.76 -5.68
N ALA A 13 -29.94 -15.54 -6.62
CA ALA A 13 -30.47 -15.05 -7.88
C ALA A 13 -31.98 -14.90 -7.74
N ALA A 14 -32.51 -13.91 -8.49
CA ALA A 14 -33.90 -13.68 -8.90
C ALA A 14 -34.61 -12.46 -8.29
N ASP A 15 -34.92 -11.56 -9.23
CA ASP A 15 -36.07 -10.65 -9.35
C ASP A 15 -36.04 -9.29 -8.64
N LEU A 16 -35.91 -8.21 -9.42
CA LEU A 16 -37.07 -7.39 -9.84
C LEU A 16 -36.67 -6.21 -10.75
N GLU A 17 -37.59 -5.92 -11.67
CA GLU A 17 -37.50 -5.12 -12.89
C GLU A 17 -37.53 -3.58 -12.70
N GLU A 18 -37.06 -2.92 -13.77
CA GLU A 18 -37.35 -1.59 -14.33
C GLU A 18 -38.00 -0.47 -13.49
N ASN A 19 -37.32 0.68 -13.44
CA ASN A 19 -37.94 1.98 -13.68
C ASN A 19 -36.90 3.03 -14.14
N GLN A 20 -37.09 3.58 -15.35
CA GLN A 20 -36.28 4.66 -15.92
C GLN A 20 -36.98 6.02 -15.73
N GLU A 21 -36.24 7.03 -15.27
CA GLU A 21 -36.63 8.45 -15.38
C GLU A 21 -35.47 9.33 -15.90
N PRO A 22 -35.75 10.46 -16.58
CA PRO A 22 -34.83 11.06 -17.54
C PRO A 22 -33.79 12.02 -16.91
N VAL A 23 -32.61 12.07 -17.55
CA VAL A 23 -31.45 12.90 -17.16
C VAL A 23 -31.58 14.33 -17.71
N VAL A 24 -31.53 15.33 -16.83
CA VAL A 24 -31.46 16.76 -17.20
C VAL A 24 -30.00 17.21 -17.34
N GLN A 25 -29.61 17.67 -18.54
CA GLN A 25 -28.27 18.21 -18.82
C GLN A 25 -28.09 19.61 -18.24
N ARG A 26 -27.00 19.86 -17.50
CA ARG A 26 -26.56 21.21 -17.08
C ARG A 26 -25.23 21.60 -17.72
N GLN A 27 -25.21 22.75 -18.40
CA GLN A 27 -24.02 23.31 -19.05
C GLN A 27 -23.02 23.93 -18.05
N PRO A 28 -21.70 23.84 -18.30
CA PRO A 28 -20.66 24.39 -17.43
C PRO A 28 -20.46 25.91 -17.63
N LYS A 29 -20.33 26.65 -16.51
CA LYS A 29 -20.03 28.09 -16.49
C LYS A 29 -18.54 28.36 -16.73
N LYS A 30 -18.23 29.34 -17.60
CA LYS A 30 -16.86 29.82 -17.90
C LYS A 30 -16.26 30.57 -16.71
N ARG A 31 -14.98 30.29 -16.39
CA ARG A 31 -14.21 30.93 -15.31
C ARG A 31 -13.28 32.01 -15.89
N PHE A 32 -13.35 33.22 -15.33
CA PHE A 32 -12.58 34.40 -15.75
C PHE A 32 -11.14 34.31 -15.19
N VAL A 33 -10.12 34.53 -16.04
CA VAL A 33 -8.70 34.57 -15.62
C VAL A 33 -8.22 36.02 -15.71
N GLY A 34 -7.69 36.56 -14.60
CA GLY A 34 -7.34 37.97 -14.45
C GLY A 34 -6.11 38.42 -15.25
N ARG A 35 -6.13 39.70 -15.67
CA ARG A 35 -5.14 40.40 -16.53
C ARG A 35 -3.66 40.33 -16.12
N ARG A 36 -3.32 39.89 -14.90
CA ARG A 36 -1.92 39.79 -14.45
C ARG A 36 -1.17 38.59 -15.04
N ALA A 37 -1.86 37.46 -15.27
CA ALA A 37 -1.24 36.25 -15.84
C ALA A 37 -0.95 36.35 -17.34
N ALA A 38 -1.61 37.27 -18.05
CA ALA A 38 -1.39 37.50 -19.48
C ALA A 38 -0.11 38.32 -19.75
N ALA A 39 0.28 39.19 -18.83
CA ALA A 39 1.44 40.07 -18.97
C ALA A 39 2.77 39.33 -18.73
N GLU A 40 2.80 38.37 -17.81
CA GLU A 40 4.01 37.58 -17.50
C GLU A 40 4.41 36.60 -18.62
N ASN A 41 3.45 36.18 -19.45
CA ASN A 41 3.72 35.31 -20.60
C ASN A 41 4.24 36.07 -21.84
N ALA A 42 3.95 37.38 -21.94
CA ALA A 42 4.44 38.20 -23.04
C ALA A 42 5.93 38.59 -22.88
N ALA A 43 6.42 38.67 -21.64
CA ALA A 43 7.78 39.09 -21.33
C ALA A 43 8.86 38.01 -21.55
N LYS A 44 8.48 36.73 -21.71
CA LYS A 44 9.42 35.61 -21.88
C LYS A 44 9.74 35.26 -23.35
N GLY A 45 9.16 35.97 -24.31
CA GLY A 45 9.27 35.64 -25.75
C GLY A 45 10.23 36.52 -26.55
N ALA A 46 10.99 37.42 -25.92
CA ALA A 46 11.75 38.45 -26.63
C ALA A 46 13.25 38.38 -26.32
N GLU A 47 13.92 37.30 -26.73
CA GLU A 47 15.38 37.29 -26.91
C GLU A 47 15.79 36.16 -27.87
N SER A 48 16.05 36.54 -29.13
CA SER A 48 16.91 35.91 -30.16
C SER A 48 16.26 35.87 -31.56
N GLY A 49 16.59 36.86 -32.41
CA GLY A 49 16.69 36.69 -33.87
C GLY A 49 18.14 36.30 -34.19
N THR A 50 18.47 35.49 -35.22
CA THR A 50 18.22 35.74 -36.64
C THR A 50 18.18 34.46 -37.52
N SER A 51 17.28 34.49 -38.51
CA SER A 51 17.26 33.92 -39.89
C SER A 51 17.29 32.41 -40.23
N ILE A 52 16.11 31.94 -40.67
CA ILE A 52 15.71 31.19 -41.90
C ILE A 52 16.36 29.82 -42.20
N GLU A 53 15.58 28.74 -42.04
CA GLU A 53 15.16 27.85 -43.15
C GLU A 53 13.98 26.95 -42.75
N THR A 54 13.14 26.65 -43.74
CA THR A 54 11.81 26.03 -43.64
C THR A 54 11.84 24.55 -43.25
N ALA A 55 11.31 24.22 -42.06
CA ALA A 55 10.72 22.92 -41.76
C ALA A 55 9.66 23.09 -40.67
N VAL A 56 8.39 23.11 -41.05
CA VAL A 56 7.27 23.06 -40.10
C VAL A 56 7.20 21.65 -39.54
N GLN A 57 8.00 21.36 -38.52
CA GLN A 57 7.71 20.25 -37.62
C GLN A 57 6.51 20.69 -36.76
N VAL A 58 5.33 20.16 -37.10
CA VAL A 58 4.16 20.27 -36.24
C VAL A 58 4.51 19.57 -34.93
N ALA A 59 4.90 20.36 -33.92
CA ALA A 59 5.14 19.87 -32.58
C ALA A 59 3.85 19.18 -32.11
N THR A 60 3.93 17.87 -31.87
CA THR A 60 2.83 17.11 -31.30
C THR A 60 2.45 17.76 -29.97
N PRO A 61 1.17 18.13 -29.76
CA PRO A 61 0.77 18.81 -28.54
C PRO A 61 1.05 17.89 -27.36
N ARG A 62 1.91 18.33 -26.43
CA ARG A 62 2.14 17.66 -25.15
C ARG A 62 0.81 17.55 -24.43
N ARG A 63 0.21 16.36 -24.47
CA ARG A 63 -1.02 16.02 -23.73
C ARG A 63 -0.75 16.30 -22.25
N THR A 64 -1.65 17.04 -21.61
CA THR A 64 -1.56 17.29 -20.17
C THR A 64 -1.63 15.96 -19.41
N PRO A 65 -0.99 15.80 -18.23
CA PRO A 65 -1.00 14.54 -17.48
C PRO A 65 -2.40 14.01 -17.18
N ARG A 66 -3.41 14.89 -17.11
CA ARG A 66 -4.83 14.51 -16.95
C ARG A 66 -5.45 13.89 -18.21
N GLN A 67 -5.01 14.25 -19.41
CA GLN A 67 -5.48 13.65 -20.67
C GLN A 67 -4.86 12.27 -20.94
N LEU A 68 -3.66 11.98 -20.42
CA LEU A 68 -3.04 10.64 -20.55
C LEU A 68 -3.75 9.55 -19.74
N ASN A 69 -4.49 9.93 -18.70
CA ASN A 69 -5.19 9.00 -17.82
C ASN A 69 -6.67 8.81 -18.18
N GLN A 70 -7.18 9.55 -19.17
CA GLN A 70 -8.56 9.38 -19.61
C GLN A 70 -8.63 8.24 -20.61
N VAL A 71 -9.30 7.17 -20.21
CA VAL A 71 -9.64 6.05 -21.09
C VAL A 71 -10.51 6.59 -22.23
N PRO A 72 -10.12 6.38 -23.50
CA PRO A 72 -10.89 6.83 -24.64
C PRO A 72 -12.28 6.17 -24.71
N PRO A 73 -13.32 6.87 -25.22
CA PRO A 73 -14.67 6.33 -25.34
C PRO A 73 -14.75 5.03 -26.14
N GLU A 74 -13.86 4.84 -27.13
CA GLU A 74 -13.79 3.63 -27.94
C GLU A 74 -13.33 2.39 -27.17
N ILE A 75 -12.64 2.55 -26.03
CA ILE A 75 -12.32 1.44 -25.13
C ILE A 75 -13.41 1.33 -24.06
N LEU A 76 -13.83 2.45 -23.48
CA LEU A 76 -14.78 2.49 -22.37
C LEU A 76 -16.16 1.94 -22.75
N ASN A 77 -16.64 2.25 -23.95
CA ASN A 77 -17.98 1.89 -24.41
C ASN A 77 -17.99 0.69 -25.36
N ASP A 78 -16.87 -0.02 -25.53
CA ASP A 78 -16.80 -1.21 -26.39
C ASP A 78 -17.65 -2.34 -25.78
N PRO A 79 -18.69 -2.82 -26.48
CA PRO A 79 -19.57 -3.87 -25.94
C PRO A 79 -18.86 -5.19 -25.68
N SER A 80 -17.85 -5.53 -26.48
CA SER A 80 -17.10 -6.79 -26.35
C SER A 80 -16.17 -6.75 -25.14
N ILE A 81 -15.48 -5.62 -24.93
CA ILE A 81 -14.64 -5.41 -23.74
C ILE A 81 -15.51 -5.46 -22.48
N ASN A 82 -16.66 -4.77 -22.48
CA ASN A 82 -17.58 -4.75 -21.35
C ASN A 82 -18.16 -6.13 -21.03
N ALA A 83 -18.54 -6.91 -22.05
CA ALA A 83 -19.03 -8.28 -21.87
C ALA A 83 -17.97 -9.21 -21.27
N ALA A 84 -16.71 -9.08 -21.69
CA ALA A 84 -15.63 -9.90 -21.17
C ALA A 84 -15.26 -9.51 -19.71
N ILE A 85 -15.24 -8.21 -19.40
CA ILE A 85 -15.01 -7.72 -18.04
C ILE A 85 -16.13 -8.17 -17.09
N ALA A 86 -17.37 -8.30 -17.56
CA ALA A 86 -18.50 -8.76 -16.75
C ALA A 86 -18.38 -10.20 -16.23
N LEU A 87 -17.40 -10.98 -16.71
CA LEU A 87 -17.06 -12.29 -16.15
C LEU A 87 -16.36 -12.18 -14.79
N LEU A 88 -15.79 -11.02 -14.46
CA LEU A 88 -15.17 -10.74 -13.17
C LEU A 88 -16.21 -10.23 -12.17
N PRO A 89 -15.99 -10.42 -10.85
CA PRO A 89 -16.92 -9.94 -9.83
C PRO A 89 -17.19 -8.44 -9.95
N PRO A 90 -18.47 -8.02 -10.04
CA PRO A 90 -18.82 -6.63 -10.33
C PRO A 90 -18.49 -5.66 -9.20
N ASN A 91 -18.31 -6.17 -7.98
CA ASN A 91 -17.92 -5.38 -6.83
C ASN A 91 -16.41 -5.12 -6.74
N TYR A 92 -15.58 -5.68 -7.63
CA TYR A 92 -14.13 -5.47 -7.69
C TYR A 92 -13.75 -4.67 -8.93
N SER A 93 -13.15 -3.50 -8.75
CA SER A 93 -12.70 -2.65 -9.86
C SER A 93 -11.28 -3.00 -10.31
N PHE A 94 -11.14 -3.94 -11.25
CA PHE A 94 -9.85 -4.30 -11.86
C PHE A 94 -9.30 -3.27 -12.87
N GLU A 95 -10.05 -2.20 -13.15
CA GLU A 95 -9.66 -1.12 -14.07
C GLU A 95 -9.10 -1.62 -15.43
N LEU A 96 -9.73 -2.66 -16.01
CA LEU A 96 -9.23 -3.30 -17.22
C LEU A 96 -9.27 -2.38 -18.44
N HIS A 97 -10.24 -1.47 -18.54
CA HIS A 97 -10.21 -0.44 -19.59
C HIS A 97 -8.97 0.45 -19.52
N LYS A 98 -8.56 0.86 -18.31
CA LYS A 98 -7.32 1.62 -18.08
C LYS A 98 -6.11 0.81 -18.48
N THR A 99 -6.10 -0.48 -18.13
CA THR A 99 -5.00 -1.40 -18.44
C THR A 99 -4.85 -1.61 -19.95
N ILE A 100 -5.94 -1.90 -20.67
CA ILE A 100 -5.97 -2.02 -22.14
C ILE A 100 -5.49 -0.72 -22.79
N HIS A 101 -6.00 0.43 -22.34
CA HIS A 101 -5.55 1.73 -22.85
C HIS A 101 -4.04 1.94 -22.63
N ARG A 102 -3.54 1.59 -21.45
CA ARG A 102 -2.12 1.73 -21.10
C ARG A 102 -1.22 0.83 -21.95
N ILE A 103 -1.62 -0.42 -22.18
CA ILE A 103 -0.91 -1.36 -23.05
C ILE A 103 -0.82 -0.80 -24.47
N ARG A 104 -1.96 -0.41 -25.05
CA ARG A 104 -2.04 0.11 -26.42
C ARG A 104 -1.24 1.40 -26.61
N THR A 105 -1.34 2.33 -25.67
CA THR A 105 -0.62 3.62 -25.74
C THR A 105 0.89 3.47 -25.54
N ASN A 106 1.32 2.52 -24.73
CA ASN A 106 2.73 2.27 -24.47
C ASN A 106 3.40 1.47 -25.59
N GLY A 107 2.63 0.83 -26.47
CA GLY A 107 3.14 -0.17 -27.42
C GLY A 107 3.73 -1.39 -26.69
N SER A 108 3.17 -1.75 -25.54
CA SER A 108 3.65 -2.87 -24.73
C SER A 108 3.40 -4.21 -25.43
N THR A 109 4.40 -5.07 -25.48
CA THR A 109 4.34 -6.41 -26.08
C THR A 109 4.41 -7.53 -25.05
N LYS A 110 5.01 -7.31 -23.87
CA LYS A 110 5.08 -8.32 -22.81
C LYS A 110 4.72 -7.74 -21.45
N VAL A 111 3.61 -8.20 -20.88
CA VAL A 111 2.97 -7.60 -19.70
C VAL A 111 3.01 -8.56 -18.51
N ALA A 112 3.70 -8.18 -17.44
CA ALA A 112 3.69 -8.90 -16.19
C ALA A 112 2.44 -8.55 -15.37
N LEU A 113 1.76 -9.56 -14.83
CA LEU A 113 0.60 -9.44 -13.96
C LEU A 113 0.98 -9.92 -12.56
N GLN A 114 1.07 -9.01 -11.60
CA GLN A 114 1.38 -9.33 -10.22
C GLN A 114 0.15 -9.07 -9.34
N MET A 115 -0.28 -10.11 -8.61
CA MET A 115 -1.49 -10.09 -7.80
C MET A 115 -1.19 -10.72 -6.43
N PRO A 116 -1.84 -10.27 -5.34
CA PRO A 116 -1.86 -11.04 -4.10
C PRO A 116 -2.66 -12.34 -4.28
N GLU A 117 -2.47 -13.29 -3.37
CA GLU A 117 -3.03 -14.63 -3.43
C GLU A 117 -4.56 -14.61 -3.58
N GLY A 118 -5.23 -13.71 -2.86
CA GLY A 118 -6.69 -13.55 -2.90
C GLY A 118 -7.25 -13.09 -4.25
N LEU A 119 -6.41 -12.62 -5.18
CA LEU A 119 -6.81 -12.24 -6.53
C LEU A 119 -6.24 -13.15 -7.63
N LEU A 120 -5.36 -14.11 -7.30
CA LEU A 120 -4.78 -15.02 -8.29
C LEU A 120 -5.84 -15.85 -9.01
N LEU A 121 -6.99 -16.12 -8.38
CA LEU A 121 -8.10 -16.81 -9.02
C LEU A 121 -8.67 -16.08 -10.26
N PHE A 122 -8.41 -14.78 -10.40
CA PHE A 122 -8.84 -13.97 -11.54
C PHE A 122 -7.72 -13.81 -12.59
N ALA A 123 -6.51 -14.29 -12.32
CA ALA A 123 -5.33 -13.98 -13.12
C ALA A 123 -5.43 -14.49 -14.56
N THR A 124 -5.93 -15.71 -14.75
CA THR A 124 -6.11 -16.30 -16.09
C THR A 124 -7.18 -15.57 -16.90
N THR A 125 -8.33 -15.28 -16.29
CA THR A 125 -9.40 -14.49 -16.95
C THR A 125 -8.90 -13.09 -17.32
N ILE A 126 -8.18 -12.41 -16.43
CA ILE A 126 -7.59 -11.09 -16.73
C ILE A 126 -6.57 -11.21 -17.87
N SER A 127 -5.72 -12.23 -17.85
CA SER A 127 -4.76 -12.51 -18.92
C SER A 127 -5.45 -12.71 -20.28
N ASP A 128 -6.51 -13.50 -20.32
CA ASP A 128 -7.29 -13.78 -21.54
C ASP A 128 -7.96 -12.51 -22.08
N ILE A 129 -8.56 -11.69 -21.20
CA ILE A 129 -9.14 -10.40 -21.59
C ILE A 129 -8.06 -9.50 -22.20
N LEU A 130 -6.91 -9.36 -21.54
CA LEU A 130 -5.85 -8.48 -22.03
C LEU A 130 -5.28 -8.96 -23.37
N THR A 131 -5.03 -10.26 -23.54
CA THR A 131 -4.52 -10.81 -24.81
C THR A 131 -5.56 -10.72 -25.94
N GLN A 132 -6.84 -10.89 -25.64
CA GLN A 132 -7.93 -10.72 -26.61
C GLN A 132 -8.05 -9.28 -27.11
N PHE A 133 -7.98 -8.28 -26.22
CA PHE A 133 -8.19 -6.87 -26.58
C PHE A 133 -6.89 -6.09 -26.83
N CYS A 134 -5.73 -6.70 -26.66
CA CYS A 134 -4.44 -6.18 -27.08
C CYS A 134 -3.73 -7.23 -27.93
N PRO A 135 -4.09 -7.39 -29.22
CA PRO A 135 -3.53 -8.44 -30.05
C PRO A 135 -2.01 -8.27 -30.21
N GLY A 136 -1.28 -9.38 -30.11
CA GLY A 136 0.17 -9.43 -30.24
C GLY A 136 0.94 -9.22 -28.93
N ILE A 137 0.26 -9.10 -27.78
CA ILE A 137 0.93 -9.14 -26.48
C ILE A 137 1.07 -10.56 -25.95
N GLU A 138 2.08 -10.76 -25.11
CA GLU A 138 2.23 -11.88 -24.20
C GLU A 138 1.96 -11.38 -22.76
N THR A 139 1.20 -12.12 -21.98
CA THR A 139 1.01 -11.88 -20.55
C THR A 139 1.80 -12.89 -19.74
N VAL A 140 2.39 -12.45 -18.62
CA VAL A 140 3.11 -13.30 -17.67
C VAL A 140 2.49 -13.13 -16.30
N ILE A 141 1.82 -14.16 -15.78
CA ILE A 141 1.30 -14.18 -14.42
C ILE A 141 2.46 -14.44 -13.47
N MET A 142 2.74 -13.50 -12.57
CA MET A 142 3.79 -13.66 -11.56
C MET A 142 3.26 -14.53 -10.41
N GLY A 143 3.80 -15.74 -10.30
CA GLY A 143 3.33 -16.75 -9.34
C GLY A 143 3.94 -16.66 -7.94
N ASP A 144 4.93 -15.79 -7.74
CA ASP A 144 5.53 -15.57 -6.43
C ASP A 144 4.62 -14.73 -5.52
N VAL A 145 4.78 -14.97 -4.22
CA VAL A 145 3.94 -14.39 -3.17
C VAL A 145 4.00 -12.87 -3.16
N THR A 146 2.85 -12.21 -3.05
CA THR A 146 2.75 -10.74 -3.03
C THR A 146 1.97 -10.26 -1.80
N TYR A 147 2.67 -10.08 -0.69
CA TYR A 147 2.07 -9.68 0.60
C TYR A 147 1.57 -8.23 0.65
N GLY A 148 2.07 -7.33 -0.21
CA GLY A 148 1.77 -5.91 -0.09
C GLY A 148 2.42 -5.02 -1.14
N ALA A 149 2.17 -3.71 -1.04
CA ALA A 149 2.73 -2.67 -1.92
C ALA A 149 4.27 -2.66 -1.97
N CYS A 150 4.92 -3.13 -0.89
CA CYS A 150 6.37 -3.24 -0.81
C CYS A 150 6.95 -4.42 -1.62
N CYS A 151 6.11 -5.38 -2.02
CA CYS A 151 6.50 -6.58 -2.76
C CYS A 151 6.47 -6.39 -4.28
N ILE A 152 6.37 -5.16 -4.78
CA ILE A 152 6.42 -4.93 -6.23
C ILE A 152 7.69 -5.55 -6.84
N ASP A 153 7.50 -6.47 -7.79
CA ASP A 153 8.59 -7.26 -8.36
C ASP A 153 8.96 -6.77 -9.77
N ASP A 154 9.44 -5.54 -9.80
CA ASP A 154 9.88 -4.89 -11.02
C ASP A 154 11.22 -5.44 -11.54
N TYR A 155 11.98 -6.13 -10.68
CA TYR A 155 13.25 -6.77 -11.04
C TYR A 155 13.03 -8.04 -11.86
N THR A 156 12.18 -8.97 -11.38
CA THR A 156 11.89 -10.22 -12.10
C THR A 156 11.13 -9.94 -13.39
N ALA A 157 10.13 -9.03 -13.37
CA ALA A 157 9.40 -8.63 -14.57
C ALA A 157 10.34 -8.15 -15.68
N ARG A 158 11.33 -7.30 -15.34
CA ARG A 158 12.35 -6.83 -16.28
C ARG A 158 13.27 -7.97 -16.75
N ALA A 159 13.70 -8.85 -15.84
CA ALA A 159 14.56 -9.99 -16.19
C ALA A 159 13.88 -10.94 -17.20
N LEU A 160 12.56 -11.07 -17.12
CA LEU A 160 11.72 -11.84 -18.06
C LEU A 160 11.43 -11.09 -19.38
N GLY A 161 11.98 -9.89 -19.57
CA GLY A 161 11.78 -9.07 -20.76
C GLY A 161 10.40 -8.42 -20.84
N CYS A 162 9.67 -8.31 -19.73
CA CYS A 162 8.42 -7.55 -19.71
C CYS A 162 8.71 -6.05 -19.88
N ASP A 163 7.80 -5.33 -20.50
CA ASP A 163 7.89 -3.87 -20.68
C ASP A 163 6.84 -3.08 -19.87
N LEU A 164 5.86 -3.79 -19.30
CA LEU A 164 4.86 -3.27 -18.38
C LEU A 164 4.62 -4.28 -17.25
N LEU A 165 4.62 -3.78 -16.00
CA LEU A 165 4.15 -4.50 -14.83
C LEU A 165 2.81 -3.90 -14.38
N VAL A 166 1.77 -4.73 -14.30
CA VAL A 166 0.48 -4.38 -13.68
C VAL A 166 0.44 -4.99 -12.29
N HIS A 167 0.49 -4.14 -11.26
CA HIS A 167 0.49 -4.54 -9.86
C HIS A 167 -0.89 -4.27 -9.25
N TYR A 168 -1.58 -5.33 -8.85
CA TYR A 168 -2.95 -5.27 -8.35
C TYR A 168 -3.02 -5.17 -6.82
N ALA A 169 -4.15 -4.61 -6.34
CA ALA A 169 -4.63 -4.55 -4.95
C ALA A 169 -3.84 -3.68 -3.96
N HIS A 170 -2.77 -3.01 -4.40
CA HIS A 170 -1.94 -2.21 -3.51
C HIS A 170 -1.71 -0.80 -4.03
N SER A 171 -1.56 0.15 -3.11
CA SER A 171 -1.22 1.53 -3.42
C SER A 171 0.22 1.65 -3.90
N CYS A 172 0.54 2.79 -4.53
CA CYS A 172 1.88 3.08 -5.04
C CYS A 172 2.85 3.51 -3.93
N LEU A 173 3.00 2.68 -2.89
CA LEU A 173 3.97 2.90 -1.81
C LEU A 173 5.39 3.05 -2.37
N ILE A 174 5.73 2.25 -3.38
CA ILE A 174 6.97 2.38 -4.14
C ILE A 174 6.68 3.31 -5.33
N PRO A 175 7.29 4.49 -5.39
CA PRO A 175 7.10 5.43 -6.49
C PRO A 175 7.49 4.81 -7.84
N VAL A 176 6.73 5.12 -8.89
CA VAL A 176 6.93 4.55 -10.24
C VAL A 176 8.26 4.96 -10.89
N ASP A 177 8.85 6.07 -10.47
CA ASP A 177 10.19 6.53 -10.89
C ASP A 177 11.33 5.70 -10.27
N VAL A 178 11.04 4.98 -9.17
CA VAL A 178 11.97 4.02 -8.56
C VAL A 178 11.93 2.67 -9.29
N THR A 179 10.77 2.31 -9.87
CA THR A 179 10.62 1.09 -10.66
C THR A 179 11.39 1.21 -11.98
N LYS A 180 12.11 0.15 -12.39
CA LYS A 180 12.99 0.17 -13.57
C LYS A 180 12.30 -0.29 -14.86
N ILE A 181 10.98 -0.45 -14.81
CA ILE A 181 10.07 -0.87 -15.87
C ILE A 181 8.82 0.00 -15.75
N LYS A 182 8.05 0.18 -16.84
CA LYS A 182 6.76 0.86 -16.75
C LYS A 182 5.87 0.08 -15.78
N THR A 183 5.30 0.76 -14.81
CA THR A 183 4.45 0.15 -13.79
C THR A 183 3.06 0.79 -13.83
N LEU A 184 2.02 -0.04 -13.77
CA LEU A 184 0.63 0.37 -13.57
C LEU A 184 0.12 -0.23 -12.26
N TYR A 185 -0.21 0.63 -11.31
CA TYR A 185 -0.94 0.21 -10.11
C TYR A 185 -2.44 0.20 -10.37
N VAL A 186 -3.08 -0.90 -9.98
CA VAL A 186 -4.53 -1.06 -9.95
C VAL A 186 -4.92 -1.36 -8.51
N PHE A 187 -5.59 -0.43 -7.85
CA PHE A 187 -5.86 -0.55 -6.41
C PHE A 187 -6.92 -1.61 -6.08
N VAL A 188 -7.76 -1.95 -7.07
CA VAL A 188 -8.90 -2.86 -6.90
C VAL A 188 -9.83 -2.33 -5.81
N ASP A 189 -10.52 -1.22 -6.12
CA ASP A 189 -11.57 -0.69 -5.25
C ASP A 189 -12.70 -1.72 -5.11
N ILE A 190 -13.13 -1.97 -3.88
CA ILE A 190 -14.16 -2.96 -3.55
C ILE A 190 -15.40 -2.24 -3.03
N SER A 191 -16.49 -2.41 -3.77
CA SER A 191 -17.80 -1.89 -3.39
C SER A 191 -18.44 -2.76 -2.31
N ILE A 192 -19.04 -2.12 -1.30
CA ILE A 192 -19.67 -2.78 -0.15
C ILE A 192 -21.04 -2.15 0.17
N ASP A 193 -21.83 -2.81 1.02
CA ASP A 193 -23.09 -2.28 1.53
C ASP A 193 -22.84 -1.14 2.54
N THR A 194 -22.81 0.09 2.02
CA THR A 194 -22.59 1.31 2.82
C THR A 194 -23.78 1.63 3.73
N ALA A 195 -25.00 1.26 3.34
CA ALA A 195 -26.18 1.47 4.16
C ALA A 195 -26.10 0.63 5.44
N HIS A 196 -25.70 -0.63 5.33
CA HIS A 196 -25.47 -1.50 6.48
C HIS A 196 -24.34 -0.97 7.39
N LEU A 197 -23.22 -0.53 6.81
CA LEU A 197 -22.11 0.08 7.57
C LEU A 197 -22.60 1.28 8.38
N LEU A 198 -23.31 2.22 7.74
CA LEU A 198 -23.84 3.41 8.40
C LEU A 198 -24.81 3.05 9.53
N ALA A 199 -25.78 2.16 9.27
CA ALA A 199 -26.73 1.70 10.27
C ALA A 199 -26.05 0.99 11.45
N THR A 200 -24.98 0.24 11.17
CA THR A 200 -24.21 -0.45 12.21
C THR A 200 -23.47 0.54 13.12
N ILE A 201 -22.80 1.54 12.54
CA ILE A 201 -22.09 2.58 13.31
C ILE A 201 -23.08 3.38 14.16
N THR A 202 -24.18 3.86 13.56
CA THR A 202 -25.16 4.72 14.24
C THR A 202 -25.90 4.00 15.36
N ARG A 203 -26.11 2.68 15.23
CA ARG A 203 -26.74 1.85 16.26
C ARG A 203 -25.84 1.58 17.46
N ASN A 204 -24.53 1.42 17.24
CA ASN A 204 -23.60 0.95 18.27
C ASN A 204 -22.83 2.07 18.97
N PHE A 205 -22.73 3.26 18.35
CA PHE A 205 -21.99 4.38 18.92
C PHE A 205 -22.89 5.59 19.15
N ALA A 206 -22.69 6.27 20.29
CA ALA A 206 -23.39 7.51 20.59
C ALA A 206 -22.93 8.66 19.68
N ALA A 207 -23.86 9.53 19.29
CA ALA A 207 -23.56 10.77 18.59
C ALA A 207 -22.63 11.68 19.41
N GLY A 208 -21.92 12.59 18.73
CA GLY A 208 -20.94 13.51 19.31
C GLY A 208 -19.53 12.93 19.43
N LYS A 209 -19.36 11.61 19.23
CA LYS A 209 -18.08 10.91 19.26
C LYS A 209 -17.22 11.19 18.03
N THR A 210 -15.91 11.24 18.22
CA THR A 210 -14.92 11.33 17.15
C THR A 210 -14.44 9.95 16.73
N ILE A 211 -14.63 9.61 15.46
CA ILE A 211 -14.23 8.34 14.86
C ILE A 211 -13.06 8.60 13.89
N ALA A 212 -11.89 8.04 14.20
CA ALA A 212 -10.79 7.92 13.26
C ALA A 212 -11.03 6.71 12.34
N MET A 213 -11.43 6.97 11.11
CA MET A 213 -11.73 5.96 10.11
C MET A 213 -10.48 5.59 9.31
N VAL A 214 -10.13 4.31 9.31
CA VAL A 214 -8.97 3.75 8.61
C VAL A 214 -9.37 2.48 7.85
N GLY A 215 -8.56 2.07 6.88
CA GLY A 215 -8.80 0.88 6.08
C GLY A 215 -7.60 0.60 5.18
N THR A 216 -7.70 -0.44 4.37
CA THR A 216 -6.76 -0.68 3.28
C THR A 216 -7.18 0.09 2.03
N ILE A 217 -6.30 0.15 1.02
CA ILE A 217 -6.55 0.94 -0.19
C ILE A 217 -7.83 0.52 -0.94
N GLN A 218 -8.22 -0.76 -0.87
CA GLN A 218 -9.39 -1.32 -1.54
C GLN A 218 -10.71 -0.72 -1.05
N PHE A 219 -10.76 -0.21 0.19
CA PHE A 219 -11.97 0.40 0.77
C PHE A 219 -11.89 1.93 0.87
N ASN A 220 -10.86 2.54 0.28
CA ASN A 220 -10.57 3.95 0.47
C ASN A 220 -11.71 4.84 -0.07
N ALA A 221 -12.28 4.53 -1.23
CA ALA A 221 -13.41 5.29 -1.77
C ALA A 221 -14.62 5.25 -0.82
N THR A 222 -14.92 4.07 -0.25
CA THR A 222 -16.01 3.91 0.72
C THR A 222 -15.75 4.72 1.99
N LEU A 223 -14.53 4.69 2.55
CA LEU A 223 -14.17 5.48 3.74
C LEU A 223 -14.47 6.98 3.55
N HIS A 224 -14.11 7.53 2.39
CA HIS A 224 -14.40 8.94 2.07
C HIS A 224 -15.89 9.16 1.79
N GLY A 225 -16.57 8.21 1.13
CA GLY A 225 -17.98 8.29 0.78
C GLY A 225 -18.93 8.31 1.98
N VAL A 226 -18.59 7.58 3.06
CA VAL A 226 -19.44 7.52 4.27
C VAL A 226 -19.22 8.66 5.24
N ARG A 227 -18.24 9.55 4.99
CA ARG A 227 -17.93 10.69 5.85
C ARG A 227 -19.14 11.61 6.05
N THR A 228 -19.71 12.14 4.97
CA THR A 228 -20.81 13.11 5.05
C THR A 228 -22.06 12.52 5.72
N PRO A 229 -22.50 11.29 5.38
CA PRO A 229 -23.61 10.65 6.09
C PRO A 229 -23.36 10.45 7.60
N LEU A 230 -22.14 10.10 8.01
CA LEU A 230 -21.79 9.95 9.43
C LEU A 230 -21.74 11.30 10.16
N GLU A 231 -21.20 12.34 9.51
CA GLU A 231 -21.24 13.70 10.06
C GLU A 231 -22.68 14.19 10.24
N ALA A 232 -23.59 13.89 9.28
CA ALA A 232 -25.01 14.19 9.39
C ALA A 232 -25.71 13.41 10.52
N ALA A 233 -25.24 12.20 10.84
CA ALA A 233 -25.69 11.42 11.99
C ALA A 233 -25.12 11.90 13.34
N GLY A 234 -24.32 12.97 13.34
CA GLY A 234 -23.81 13.62 14.55
C GLY A 234 -22.43 13.14 14.99
N PHE A 235 -21.69 12.37 14.18
CA PHE A 235 -20.31 11.97 14.47
C PHE A 235 -19.31 13.02 13.98
N LYS A 236 -18.13 13.08 14.60
CA LYS A 236 -16.97 13.79 14.04
C LYS A 236 -16.10 12.75 13.34
N VAL A 237 -15.94 12.85 12.02
CA VAL A 237 -15.17 11.87 11.25
C VAL A 237 -13.77 12.41 10.94
N LEU A 238 -12.76 11.72 11.45
CA LEU A 238 -11.36 11.94 11.11
C LEU A 238 -10.90 10.84 10.15
N ILE A 239 -10.39 11.23 8.98
CA ILE A 239 -9.72 10.31 8.05
C ILE A 239 -8.23 10.67 8.06
N PRO A 240 -7.40 10.03 8.91
CA PRO A 240 -6.01 10.43 9.13
C PRO A 240 -5.11 10.08 7.95
N GLN A 241 -3.89 10.62 7.90
CA GLN A 241 -2.93 10.32 6.85
C GLN A 241 -1.52 10.17 7.42
N ILE A 242 -0.79 9.18 6.91
CA ILE A 242 0.64 9.05 7.09
C ILE A 242 1.31 8.95 5.71
N SER A 243 1.98 10.01 5.29
CA SER A 243 2.62 10.06 3.97
C SER A 243 3.71 8.99 3.84
N PRO A 244 3.80 8.26 2.71
CA PRO A 244 3.16 8.56 1.42
C PRO A 244 1.79 7.92 1.20
N LEU A 245 1.20 7.26 2.20
CA LEU A 245 -0.10 6.60 2.05
C LEU A 245 -1.24 7.60 1.83
N SER A 246 -2.31 7.11 1.22
CA SER A 246 -3.53 7.88 1.00
C SER A 246 -4.22 8.19 2.34
N LYS A 247 -5.07 9.22 2.37
CA LYS A 247 -5.89 9.52 3.56
C LYS A 247 -6.79 8.32 3.87
N GLY A 248 -6.75 7.84 5.11
CA GLY A 248 -7.51 6.70 5.61
C GLY A 248 -6.83 5.37 5.35
N GLU A 249 -5.76 5.33 4.55
CA GLU A 249 -5.03 4.11 4.26
C GLU A 249 -4.02 3.79 5.37
N ILE A 250 -4.00 2.53 5.80
CA ILE A 250 -2.98 1.97 6.69
C ILE A 250 -2.42 0.66 6.11
N LEU A 251 -1.17 0.38 6.44
CA LEU A 251 -0.48 -0.88 6.17
C LEU A 251 -0.24 -1.64 7.49
N GLY A 252 0.01 -2.94 7.42
CA GLY A 252 0.36 -3.72 8.62
C GLY A 252 1.67 -3.30 9.29
N CYS A 253 2.48 -2.48 8.63
CA CYS A 253 3.73 -1.93 9.14
C CYS A 253 3.74 -0.40 9.21
N THR A 254 2.64 0.27 8.86
CA THR A 254 2.61 1.75 8.78
C THR A 254 1.21 2.27 9.04
N SER A 255 1.05 2.99 10.14
CA SER A 255 -0.22 3.58 10.59
C SER A 255 0.04 4.96 11.22
N PRO A 256 -0.89 5.91 11.08
CA PRO A 256 -0.75 7.24 11.67
C PRO A 256 -0.79 7.16 13.21
N LYS A 257 0.02 8.03 13.84
CA LYS A 257 -0.15 8.36 15.25
C LYS A 257 -1.32 9.33 15.40
N LEU A 258 -2.26 9.01 16.28
CA LEU A 258 -3.46 9.79 16.53
C LEU A 258 -3.35 10.53 17.86
N ASP A 259 -4.07 11.64 17.96
CA ASP A 259 -4.27 12.35 19.21
C ASP A 259 -5.32 11.62 20.07
N ALA A 260 -4.87 11.03 21.18
CA ALA A 260 -5.71 10.21 22.04
C ALA A 260 -6.77 11.03 22.79
N ASP A 261 -6.55 12.33 23.00
CA ASP A 261 -7.53 13.20 23.67
C ASP A 261 -8.63 13.67 22.71
N GLY A 262 -8.35 13.64 21.40
CA GLY A 262 -9.25 14.11 20.35
C GLY A 262 -10.07 13.02 19.66
N VAL A 263 -9.72 11.75 19.84
CA VAL A 263 -10.30 10.60 19.12
C VAL A 263 -10.85 9.58 20.10
N ASP A 264 -12.16 9.30 20.02
CA ASP A 264 -12.80 8.27 20.86
C ASP A 264 -12.55 6.86 20.34
N TYR A 265 -12.64 6.66 19.02
CA TYR A 265 -12.60 5.34 18.39
C TYR A 265 -11.71 5.31 17.15
N ILE A 266 -10.97 4.22 16.96
CA ILE A 266 -10.44 3.81 15.66
C ILE A 266 -11.47 2.84 15.06
N LEU A 267 -11.96 3.14 13.87
CA LEU A 267 -12.82 2.22 13.11
C LEU A 267 -12.10 1.79 11.84
N TYR A 268 -11.72 0.52 11.79
CA TYR A 268 -11.12 -0.12 10.64
C TYR A 268 -12.20 -0.72 9.74
N LEU A 269 -12.18 -0.36 8.46
CA LEU A 269 -12.99 -0.97 7.41
C LEU A 269 -12.16 -1.99 6.64
N GLY A 270 -12.48 -3.27 6.81
CA GLY A 270 -11.80 -4.37 6.13
C GLY A 270 -11.89 -5.68 6.91
N ASP A 271 -11.47 -6.76 6.26
CA ASP A 271 -11.33 -8.07 6.88
C ASP A 271 -9.95 -8.25 7.54
N GLY A 272 -9.81 -9.36 8.28
CA GLY A 272 -8.59 -9.66 9.04
C GLY A 272 -8.30 -8.65 10.16
N ARG A 273 -7.21 -8.88 10.91
CA ARG A 273 -6.76 -8.00 12.01
C ARG A 273 -5.41 -7.35 11.74
N PHE A 274 -4.62 -7.93 10.84
CA PHE A 274 -3.23 -7.54 10.56
C PHE A 274 -3.01 -6.03 10.36
N HIS A 275 -3.83 -5.38 9.53
CA HIS A 275 -3.71 -3.93 9.29
C HIS A 275 -4.14 -3.10 10.51
N LEU A 276 -5.26 -3.46 11.13
CA LEU A 276 -5.75 -2.78 12.34
C LEU A 276 -4.77 -2.92 13.51
N GLU A 277 -4.12 -4.06 13.67
CA GLU A 277 -3.09 -4.28 14.70
C GLU A 277 -1.96 -3.25 14.61
N SER A 278 -1.55 -2.85 13.40
CA SER A 278 -0.58 -1.75 13.24
C SER A 278 -1.08 -0.44 13.85
N ALA A 279 -2.35 -0.11 13.64
CA ALA A 279 -2.96 1.07 14.24
C ALA A 279 -3.14 0.93 15.76
N MET A 280 -3.48 -0.27 16.26
CA MET A 280 -3.59 -0.54 17.70
C MET A 280 -2.24 -0.44 18.39
N ILE A 281 -1.19 -1.08 17.87
CA ILE A 281 0.19 -1.00 18.38
C ILE A 281 0.64 0.46 18.49
N HIS A 282 0.36 1.27 17.46
CA HIS A 282 0.77 2.67 17.44
C HIS A 282 -0.11 3.59 18.31
N ASN A 283 -1.32 3.17 18.67
CA ASN A 283 -2.32 3.96 19.39
C ASN A 283 -3.00 3.14 20.51
N PRO A 284 -2.24 2.65 21.51
CA PRO A 284 -2.71 1.65 22.48
C PRO A 284 -3.85 2.14 23.38
N SER A 285 -4.00 3.45 23.55
CA SER A 285 -5.00 4.06 24.42
C SER A 285 -6.38 4.24 23.77
N ILE A 286 -6.47 4.16 22.44
CA ILE A 286 -7.72 4.43 21.71
C ILE A 286 -8.45 3.12 21.45
N HIS A 287 -9.77 3.10 21.70
CA HIS A 287 -10.57 1.90 21.45
C HIS A 287 -10.69 1.61 19.95
N ALA A 288 -10.28 0.39 19.56
CA ALA A 288 -10.31 -0.05 18.17
C ALA A 288 -11.51 -0.96 17.89
N TYR A 289 -12.14 -0.71 16.74
CA TYR A 289 -13.24 -1.50 16.21
C TYR A 289 -12.94 -1.88 14.77
N ARG A 290 -13.40 -3.06 14.36
CA ARG A 290 -13.32 -3.54 12.99
C ARG A 290 -14.73 -3.77 12.46
N TYR A 291 -15.03 -3.20 11.32
CA TYR A 291 -16.17 -3.59 10.52
C TYR A 291 -15.68 -4.43 9.34
N ASP A 292 -16.06 -5.70 9.33
CA ASP A 292 -15.82 -6.60 8.23
C ASP A 292 -17.00 -6.52 7.24
N PRO A 293 -16.79 -6.01 6.02
CA PRO A 293 -17.87 -5.83 5.04
C PRO A 293 -18.40 -7.15 4.45
N TYR A 294 -17.65 -8.24 4.56
CA TYR A 294 -18.05 -9.55 4.02
C TYR A 294 -18.96 -10.27 5.01
N SER A 295 -18.53 -10.39 6.27
CA SER A 295 -19.35 -11.00 7.34
C SER A 295 -20.39 -10.04 7.92
N ARG A 296 -20.32 -8.74 7.58
CA ARG A 296 -21.17 -7.66 8.08
C ARG A 296 -21.14 -7.53 9.62
N ARG A 297 -20.00 -7.83 10.23
CA ARG A 297 -19.81 -7.80 11.69
C ARG A 297 -18.98 -6.60 12.11
N LEU A 298 -19.45 -5.91 13.16
CA LEU A 298 -18.67 -4.93 13.91
C LEU A 298 -18.15 -5.59 15.19
N THR A 299 -16.83 -5.67 15.34
CA THR A 299 -16.17 -6.24 16.52
C THR A 299 -15.31 -5.19 17.20
N ARG A 300 -15.23 -5.26 18.54
CA ARG A 300 -14.21 -4.53 19.30
C ARG A 300 -12.94 -5.37 19.32
N GLU A 301 -11.84 -4.78 18.89
CA GLU A 301 -10.57 -5.47 18.78
C GLU A 301 -9.64 -5.01 19.91
N LEU A 302 -8.94 -5.98 20.51
CA LEU A 302 -7.93 -5.74 21.53
C LEU A 302 -6.59 -6.25 21.05
N TYR A 303 -5.51 -5.68 21.58
CA TYR A 303 -4.15 -6.12 21.31
C TYR A 303 -3.40 -6.30 22.62
N ASP A 304 -2.68 -7.41 22.76
CA ASP A 304 -1.88 -7.67 23.97
C ASP A 304 -0.53 -6.95 23.86
N HIS A 305 -0.55 -5.67 24.25
CA HIS A 305 0.65 -4.84 24.27
C HIS A 305 1.68 -5.34 25.29
N ALA A 306 1.24 -5.93 26.40
CA ALA A 306 2.15 -6.40 27.44
C ALA A 306 2.93 -7.61 26.97
N GLU A 307 2.26 -8.59 26.35
CA GLU A 307 2.89 -9.74 25.71
C GLU A 307 3.84 -9.29 24.60
N MET A 308 3.37 -8.44 23.67
CA MET A 308 4.21 -7.98 22.57
C MET A 308 5.46 -7.23 23.08
N HIS A 309 5.32 -6.28 24.00
CA HIS A 309 6.47 -5.58 24.59
C HIS A 309 7.41 -6.54 25.34
N GLY A 310 6.87 -7.52 26.05
CA GLY A 310 7.64 -8.55 26.74
C GLY A 310 8.50 -9.37 25.78
N LEU A 311 7.91 -9.86 24.69
CA LEU A 311 8.60 -10.60 23.63
C LEU A 311 9.70 -9.74 22.99
N ARG A 312 9.39 -8.48 22.63
CA ARG A 312 10.36 -7.60 21.96
C ARG A 312 11.51 -7.19 22.87
N ARG A 313 11.24 -6.82 24.12
CA ARG A 313 12.29 -6.52 25.11
C ARG A 313 13.16 -7.73 25.42
N SER A 314 12.58 -8.93 25.47
CA SER A 314 13.33 -10.18 25.68
C SER A 314 14.29 -10.44 24.51
N ALA A 315 13.83 -10.26 23.26
CA ALA A 315 14.69 -10.38 22.09
C ALA A 315 15.82 -9.35 22.08
N ILE A 316 15.53 -8.08 22.40
CA ILE A 316 16.52 -7.00 22.54
C ILE A 316 17.54 -7.36 23.65
N HIS A 317 17.08 -7.85 24.80
CA HIS A 317 17.95 -8.21 25.91
C HIS A 317 18.88 -9.37 25.55
N ALA A 318 18.35 -10.44 24.94
CA ALA A 318 19.13 -11.58 24.49
C ALA A 318 20.18 -11.19 23.43
N ALA A 319 19.85 -10.25 22.54
CA ALA A 319 20.77 -9.77 21.52
C ALA A 319 21.97 -8.97 22.08
N LYS A 320 21.88 -8.40 23.29
CA LYS A 320 23.00 -7.64 23.90
C LYS A 320 24.24 -8.49 24.16
N SER A 321 24.07 -9.79 24.40
CA SER A 321 25.18 -10.73 24.61
C SER A 321 25.67 -11.42 23.34
N ALA A 322 25.03 -11.16 22.18
CA ALA A 322 25.34 -11.84 20.93
C ALA A 322 26.71 -11.42 20.37
N LYS A 323 27.56 -12.41 20.12
CA LYS A 323 28.95 -12.21 19.65
C LYS A 323 29.08 -12.17 18.14
N LYS A 324 28.17 -12.81 17.41
CA LYS A 324 28.14 -12.83 15.95
C LYS A 324 26.74 -12.57 15.44
N TRP A 325 26.62 -11.61 14.54
CA TRP A 325 25.34 -11.12 14.03
C TRP A 325 25.11 -11.57 12.58
N GLY A 326 23.86 -11.63 12.18
CA GLY A 326 23.46 -11.86 10.79
C GLY A 326 22.61 -10.71 10.29
N LEU A 327 22.99 -10.14 9.16
CA LEU A 327 22.26 -9.05 8.51
C LEU A 327 21.49 -9.61 7.32
N ILE A 328 20.16 -9.63 7.44
CA ILE A 328 19.26 -10.12 6.40
C ILE A 328 18.77 -8.94 5.57
N LEU A 329 19.01 -8.98 4.26
CA LEU A 329 18.39 -8.05 3.31
C LEU A 329 17.24 -8.74 2.58
N GLY A 330 16.03 -8.22 2.76
CA GLY A 330 14.83 -8.73 2.07
C GLY A 330 14.92 -8.49 0.56
N SER A 331 14.91 -9.56 -0.23
CA SER A 331 14.94 -9.51 -1.69
C SER A 331 13.57 -9.67 -2.35
N LEU A 332 12.49 -9.82 -1.56
CA LEU A 332 11.13 -9.84 -2.08
C LEU A 332 10.68 -8.42 -2.42
N GLY A 333 10.53 -8.17 -3.72
CA GLY A 333 10.23 -6.86 -4.29
C GLY A 333 11.18 -5.77 -3.80
N ARG A 334 10.65 -4.81 -3.04
CA ARG A 334 11.36 -3.62 -2.54
C ARG A 334 11.30 -3.50 -1.01
N GLN A 335 11.11 -4.62 -0.29
CA GLN A 335 11.12 -4.63 1.17
C GLN A 335 12.49 -4.24 1.73
N GLY A 336 13.58 -4.75 1.14
CA GLY A 336 14.94 -4.45 1.55
C GLY A 336 15.34 -2.99 1.30
N ASN A 337 16.19 -2.48 2.17
CA ASN A 337 16.78 -1.14 2.05
C ASN A 337 18.30 -1.21 2.29
N PRO A 338 19.13 -1.17 1.23
CA PRO A 338 20.59 -1.24 1.36
C PRO A 338 21.19 -0.17 2.28
N HIS A 339 20.65 1.06 2.30
CA HIS A 339 21.15 2.12 3.16
C HIS A 339 20.94 1.83 4.65
N THR A 340 19.80 1.21 5.01
CA THR A 340 19.49 0.80 6.38
C THR A 340 20.42 -0.32 6.81
N MET A 341 20.70 -1.25 5.90
CA MET A 341 21.67 -2.31 6.13
C MET A 341 23.09 -1.76 6.33
N SER A 342 23.55 -0.82 5.50
CA SER A 342 24.85 -0.16 5.64
C SER A 342 24.97 0.65 6.94
N LEU A 343 23.87 1.24 7.42
CA LEU A 343 23.86 1.90 8.73
C LEU A 343 24.16 0.90 9.86
N ILE A 344 23.48 -0.25 9.88
CA ILE A 344 23.70 -1.27 10.92
C ILE A 344 25.08 -1.89 10.80
N GLU A 345 25.51 -2.19 9.57
CA GLU A 345 26.86 -2.66 9.25
C GLU A 345 27.94 -1.77 9.88
N LYS A 346 27.84 -0.45 9.64
CA LYS A 346 28.79 0.53 10.18
C LYS A 346 28.86 0.43 11.70
N LYS A 347 27.71 0.34 12.37
CA LYS A 347 27.62 0.27 13.84
C LYS A 347 28.16 -1.03 14.42
N LEU A 348 27.98 -2.15 13.73
CA LEU A 348 28.60 -3.42 14.13
C LEU A 348 30.12 -3.37 13.95
N THR A 349 30.59 -2.78 12.84
CA THR A 349 32.01 -2.61 12.53
C THR A 349 32.72 -1.72 13.54
N GLU A 350 32.15 -0.57 13.90
CA GLU A 350 32.66 0.36 14.94
C GLU A 350 32.85 -0.34 16.30
N ARG A 351 32.03 -1.36 16.59
CA ARG A 351 32.09 -2.14 17.83
C ARG A 351 32.92 -3.42 17.73
N GLY A 352 33.48 -3.71 16.56
CA GLY A 352 34.24 -4.94 16.31
C GLY A 352 33.39 -6.21 16.42
N ILE A 353 32.07 -6.11 16.21
CA ILE A 353 31.16 -7.26 16.27
C ILE A 353 31.16 -7.94 14.89
N PRO A 354 31.59 -9.21 14.77
CA PRO A 354 31.56 -9.91 13.48
C PRO A 354 30.12 -10.14 13.01
N TYR A 355 29.92 -10.04 11.70
CA TYR A 355 28.62 -10.28 11.08
C TYR A 355 28.73 -11.00 9.73
N ILE A 356 27.62 -11.57 9.28
CA ILE A 356 27.47 -12.13 7.93
C ILE A 356 26.31 -11.47 7.19
N TYR A 357 26.33 -11.58 5.87
CA TYR A 357 25.24 -11.17 5.00
C TYR A 357 24.39 -12.34 4.55
N LEU A 358 23.07 -12.14 4.54
CA LEU A 358 22.12 -13.10 4.03
C LEU A 358 21.05 -12.39 3.20
N LEU A 359 20.86 -12.80 1.95
CA LEU A 359 19.76 -12.31 1.11
C LEU A 359 18.65 -13.36 1.08
N LEU A 360 17.42 -12.94 1.35
CA LEU A 360 16.25 -13.82 1.35
C LEU A 360 15.03 -13.11 0.80
N SER A 361 14.28 -13.78 -0.09
CA SER A 361 12.94 -13.35 -0.48
C SER A 361 11.99 -13.54 0.69
N GLU A 362 12.01 -14.73 1.29
CA GLU A 362 11.21 -15.09 2.44
C GLU A 362 12.09 -15.58 3.60
N ILE A 363 11.75 -15.14 4.81
CA ILE A 363 12.52 -15.39 6.02
C ILE A 363 11.77 -16.41 6.87
N PHE A 364 12.31 -17.62 6.93
CA PHE A 364 11.71 -18.74 7.66
C PHE A 364 12.57 -19.19 8.84
N PRO A 365 11.96 -19.57 10.00
CA PRO A 365 12.70 -20.02 11.17
C PRO A 365 13.68 -21.16 10.91
N GLY A 366 13.22 -22.21 10.21
CA GLY A 366 14.06 -23.37 9.90
C GLY A 366 15.27 -23.02 9.04
N LYS A 367 15.16 -21.98 8.19
CA LYS A 367 16.28 -21.54 7.35
C LYS A 367 17.37 -20.86 8.18
N LEU A 368 16.97 -20.00 9.12
CA LEU A 368 17.91 -19.32 10.01
C LEU A 368 18.51 -20.26 11.05
N ALA A 369 17.76 -21.28 11.48
CA ALA A 369 18.21 -22.29 12.43
C ALA A 369 19.45 -23.08 11.94
N MET A 370 19.63 -23.24 10.63
CA MET A 370 20.78 -23.94 10.05
C MET A 370 22.12 -23.20 10.20
N MET A 371 22.11 -21.95 10.65
CA MET A 371 23.31 -21.11 10.79
C MET A 371 23.58 -20.82 12.28
N GLU A 372 23.88 -21.88 13.03
CA GLU A 372 23.96 -21.85 14.51
C GLU A 372 24.98 -20.86 15.10
N GLU A 373 26.03 -20.54 14.34
CA GLU A 373 27.05 -19.56 14.71
C GLU A 373 26.51 -18.13 14.78
N VAL A 374 25.37 -17.83 14.14
CA VAL A 374 24.73 -16.52 14.23
C VAL A 374 23.86 -16.47 15.48
N GLU A 375 24.22 -15.59 16.40
CA GLU A 375 23.57 -15.48 17.71
C GLU A 375 22.46 -14.44 17.74
N CYS A 376 22.41 -13.52 16.77
CA CYS A 376 21.37 -12.51 16.60
C CYS A 376 21.16 -12.16 15.12
N TRP A 377 19.91 -12.06 14.70
CA TRP A 377 19.54 -11.66 13.34
C TRP A 377 18.92 -10.27 13.32
N VAL A 378 19.33 -9.44 12.37
CA VAL A 378 18.65 -8.18 12.04
C VAL A 378 18.05 -8.33 10.66
N GLN A 379 16.73 -8.21 10.55
CA GLN A 379 16.05 -8.24 9.26
C GLN A 379 15.76 -6.83 8.76
N VAL A 380 16.30 -6.51 7.59
CA VAL A 380 15.97 -5.32 6.81
C VAL A 380 14.99 -5.78 5.72
N ALA A 381 13.77 -6.11 6.13
CA ALA A 381 12.67 -6.59 5.29
C ALA A 381 11.31 -6.15 5.91
N CYS A 382 10.31 -7.04 5.96
CA CYS A 382 9.04 -6.76 6.61
C CYS A 382 9.17 -6.72 8.16
N PRO A 383 8.87 -5.59 8.83
CA PRO A 383 9.00 -5.46 10.28
C PRO A 383 8.09 -6.40 11.08
N ARG A 384 6.96 -6.82 10.49
CA ARG A 384 6.01 -7.74 11.13
C ARG A 384 6.57 -9.14 11.36
N LEU A 385 7.64 -9.53 10.65
CA LEU A 385 8.35 -10.79 10.91
C LEU A 385 8.96 -10.82 12.31
N SER A 386 9.57 -9.72 12.74
CA SER A 386 10.11 -9.61 14.10
C SER A 386 9.00 -9.40 15.12
N ILE A 387 8.03 -8.55 14.81
CA ILE A 387 6.97 -8.14 15.76
C ILE A 387 6.04 -9.31 16.07
N ASP A 388 5.53 -9.99 15.05
CA ASP A 388 4.51 -11.04 15.22
C ASP A 388 5.13 -12.42 15.35
N TRP A 389 6.22 -12.69 14.61
CA TRP A 389 6.75 -14.05 14.46
C TRP A 389 8.13 -14.22 15.09
N GLY A 390 8.68 -13.18 15.73
CA GLY A 390 10.04 -13.20 16.26
C GLY A 390 10.28 -14.31 17.29
N TYR A 391 9.24 -14.74 18.02
CA TYR A 391 9.31 -15.84 18.98
C TYR A 391 9.53 -17.21 18.33
N ALA A 392 9.17 -17.37 17.05
CA ALA A 392 9.30 -18.63 16.34
C ALA A 392 10.76 -18.92 15.91
N PHE A 393 11.64 -17.91 15.99
CA PHE A 393 13.03 -18.04 15.62
C PHE A 393 13.88 -18.48 16.83
N PRO A 394 14.83 -19.42 16.64
CA PRO A 394 15.66 -19.94 17.75
C PRO A 394 16.64 -18.89 18.30
N ARG A 395 16.91 -17.85 17.53
CA ARG A 395 17.77 -16.71 17.88
C ARG A 395 16.97 -15.42 17.72
N PRO A 396 17.28 -14.36 18.48
CA PRO A 396 16.58 -13.08 18.37
C PRO A 396 16.54 -12.60 16.91
N LEU A 397 15.33 -12.34 16.41
CA LEU A 397 15.10 -11.68 15.13
C LEU A 397 14.63 -10.24 15.40
N LEU A 398 15.49 -9.28 15.09
CA LEU A 398 15.28 -7.87 15.38
C LEU A 398 14.89 -7.09 14.12
N THR A 399 14.04 -6.08 14.30
CA THR A 399 13.90 -5.02 13.29
C THR A 399 15.15 -4.12 13.30
N PRO A 400 15.37 -3.28 12.27
CA PRO A 400 16.48 -2.33 12.27
C PRO A 400 16.42 -1.32 13.43
N TYR A 401 15.20 -0.90 13.80
CA TYR A 401 14.97 -0.03 14.95
C TYR A 401 15.44 -0.69 16.25
N GLU A 402 15.06 -1.95 16.48
CA GLU A 402 15.46 -2.71 17.67
C GLU A 402 16.97 -2.98 17.70
N ALA A 403 17.58 -3.26 16.55
CA ALA A 403 19.03 -3.41 16.45
C ALA A 403 19.77 -2.14 16.88
N LEU A 404 19.29 -0.96 16.47
CA LEU A 404 19.85 0.33 16.89
C LEU A 404 19.66 0.59 18.39
N ILE A 405 18.61 0.04 19.02
CA ILE A 405 18.48 0.08 20.49
C ILE A 405 19.55 -0.79 21.16
N VAL A 406 19.76 -2.02 20.68
CA VAL A 406 20.80 -2.93 21.21
C VAL A 406 22.19 -2.30 21.07
N LEU A 407 22.42 -1.65 19.93
CA LEU A 407 23.65 -0.92 19.63
C LEU A 407 23.70 0.46 20.29
N GLY A 408 22.78 0.85 21.16
CA GLY A 408 22.83 2.12 21.92
C GLY A 408 22.75 3.39 21.08
N GLU A 409 22.29 3.30 19.82
CA GLU A 409 22.12 4.42 18.90
C GLU A 409 20.72 5.04 19.00
N LYS A 410 19.77 4.31 19.60
CA LYS A 410 18.41 4.76 19.87
C LYS A 410 17.97 4.32 21.26
N GLU A 411 17.13 5.13 21.88
CA GLU A 411 16.42 4.72 23.09
C GLU A 411 15.28 3.75 22.74
N ASP A 412 14.91 2.92 23.71
CA ASP A 412 13.70 2.11 23.59
C ASP A 412 12.44 2.98 23.65
N TRP A 413 11.29 2.38 23.35
CA TRP A 413 10.03 3.12 23.27
C TRP A 413 9.46 3.55 24.63
N LYS A 414 10.16 3.31 25.77
CA LYS A 414 9.70 3.83 27.07
C LYS A 414 9.63 5.36 27.08
N GLY A 415 10.60 6.02 26.45
CA GLY A 415 10.62 7.48 26.30
C GLY A 415 9.46 8.03 25.46
N ASN A 416 8.80 7.18 24.68
CA ASN A 416 7.66 7.52 23.84
C ASN A 416 6.33 7.07 24.45
N GLY A 417 6.16 7.27 25.77
CA GLY A 417 4.95 6.87 26.49
C GLY A 417 4.68 5.36 26.46
N ASP A 418 5.75 4.55 26.38
CA ASP A 418 5.70 3.11 26.18
C ASP A 418 4.92 2.68 24.91
N VAL A 419 5.00 3.46 23.83
CA VAL A 419 4.34 3.13 22.56
C VAL A 419 5.34 2.67 21.50
N TYR A 420 5.22 1.40 21.09
CA TYR A 420 6.00 0.86 19.99
C TYR A 420 5.62 1.53 18.65
N PRO A 421 6.57 2.09 17.90
CA PRO A 421 6.29 2.83 16.67
C PRO A 421 5.91 1.90 15.51
N MET A 422 4.88 2.28 14.76
CA MET A 422 4.44 1.60 13.53
C MET A 422 4.36 2.59 12.36
N ASP A 423 5.43 3.33 12.09
CA ASP A 423 5.55 4.29 11.00
C ASP A 423 6.67 3.93 10.01
N TYR A 424 6.97 2.65 9.82
CA TYR A 424 8.15 2.19 9.07
C TYR A 424 8.28 2.79 7.67
N TYR A 425 7.20 2.90 6.90
CA TYR A 425 7.20 3.53 5.57
C TYR A 425 6.73 4.99 5.57
N GLY A 426 6.59 5.61 6.75
CA GLY A 426 6.38 7.04 6.87
C GLY A 426 7.53 7.83 6.21
N LYS A 427 7.27 9.08 5.80
CA LYS A 427 8.27 9.96 5.15
C LYS A 427 9.59 10.08 5.93
N GLU A 428 9.51 10.10 7.25
CA GLU A 428 10.66 10.08 8.18
C GLU A 428 10.66 8.82 9.06
N GLY A 429 10.09 7.74 8.50
CA GLY A 429 9.82 6.48 9.18
C GLY A 429 11.04 5.59 9.40
N LEU A 430 10.84 4.54 10.19
CA LEU A 430 11.90 3.64 10.67
C LEU A 430 12.44 2.64 9.64
N GLY A 431 11.72 2.40 8.56
CA GLY A 431 11.99 1.30 7.63
C GLY A 431 12.88 1.66 6.45
N ARG A 432 13.15 2.95 6.20
CA ARG A 432 13.93 3.39 5.03
C ARG A 432 14.87 4.54 5.35
N VAL A 433 16.12 4.20 5.66
CA VAL A 433 17.21 5.18 5.70
C VAL A 433 17.43 5.76 4.29
N LYS A 434 17.53 7.08 4.21
CA LYS A 434 17.90 7.82 2.99
C LYS A 434 19.41 7.83 2.84
N GLU A 435 19.91 7.78 1.61
CA GLU A 435 21.35 7.79 1.30
C GLU A 435 22.11 8.93 2.00
N ALA A 436 21.56 10.15 1.97
CA ALA A 436 22.15 11.32 2.61
C ALA A 436 22.35 11.18 4.14
N ALA A 437 21.49 10.41 4.81
CA ALA A 437 21.59 10.20 6.26
C ALA A 437 22.72 9.24 6.65
N VAL A 438 23.17 8.38 5.71
CA VAL A 438 24.33 7.51 5.91
C VAL A 438 25.62 8.33 5.91
N VAL A 439 25.68 9.38 5.07
CA VAL A 439 26.85 10.25 4.90
C VAL A 439 27.02 11.22 6.07
N THR A 440 25.94 11.77 6.63
CA THR A 440 26.00 12.71 7.78
C THR A 440 26.30 12.04 9.13
N ALA A 441 26.22 10.72 9.20
CA ALA A 441 26.63 9.95 10.37
C ALA A 441 28.12 9.55 10.33
N ALA A 442 28.86 9.94 9.28
CA ALA A 442 30.30 9.87 9.16
C ALA A 442 30.92 11.22 9.58
#